data_AF-A0A1R1B125-F1
#
_entry.id   AF-A0A1R1B125-F1
#
_cell.length_a   1.000
_cell.length_b   1.000
_cell.length_c   1.000
_cell.angle_alpha   90.00
_cell.angle_beta   90.00
_cell.angle_gamma   90.00
#
_symmetry.space_group_name_H-M   'P 1'
#
loop_
_entity.id
_entity.type
_entity.pdbx_description
1 polymer ?
#
loop_
_entity_poly.entity_id
_entity_poly.type
_entity_poly.pdbx_seq_one_letter_code
_entity_poly.pdbx_strand_id
1 'polypeptide(L)'
;MRVYSKGMRKLIGLVIIVCVVGGVLGYQSTFAKSTNNQSPAIFPNYPENENGQTYGSVKEATSVELLPDLIHMGSINDIAGYVLKKDYLGELSRNVPLYDVDGVNIIGSFHIGAKNMNYPKNKNGQTYGSSADAASPETEPELISAIGVDGTAGYVLKKDLDGEQPKSPQDAIAIQNSRSPGGRAIPLYDVEGATVIGVFHVGGK
;
A
#
# COMPACT_ATOMS: atom_id res chain seq x y z
N MET A 1 45.37 77.84 -20.36
CA MET A 1 44.56 77.11 -19.35
C MET A 1 43.18 76.91 -19.97
N ARG A 2 42.68 75.75 -20.43
CA ARG A 2 42.97 74.30 -20.40
C ARG A 2 42.67 73.77 -21.83
N VAL A 3 43.59 73.08 -22.52
CA VAL A 3 43.66 71.60 -22.72
C VAL A 3 42.39 71.03 -23.39
N TYR A 4 42.40 70.73 -24.71
CA TYR A 4 42.54 69.39 -25.36
C TYR A 4 41.33 68.45 -25.05
N SER A 5 40.70 67.68 -25.93
CA SER A 5 41.01 67.19 -27.28
C SER A 5 39.80 66.44 -27.86
N LYS A 6 39.73 66.42 -29.21
CA LYS A 6 39.26 65.37 -30.14
C LYS A 6 38.48 64.15 -29.59
N GLY A 7 37.45 63.73 -30.35
CA GLY A 7 37.10 62.30 -30.42
C GLY A 7 35.73 61.97 -31.00
N MET A 8 35.66 61.88 -32.33
CA MET A 8 34.77 61.07 -33.18
C MET A 8 33.36 60.66 -32.73
N ARG A 9 32.40 61.11 -33.56
CA ARG A 9 31.04 60.58 -33.73
C ARG A 9 31.08 59.13 -34.22
N LYS A 10 30.27 58.25 -33.62
CA LYS A 10 29.33 57.32 -34.27
C LYS A 10 28.49 56.64 -33.18
N LEU A 11 27.25 57.08 -33.00
CA LEU A 11 26.24 56.31 -32.27
C LEU A 11 25.05 56.10 -33.19
N ILE A 12 24.79 54.82 -33.46
CA ILE A 12 23.78 54.28 -34.34
C ILE A 12 22.46 54.17 -33.57
N GLY A 13 21.41 54.74 -34.15
CA GLY A 13 20.01 54.28 -34.09
C GLY A 13 19.42 53.87 -32.75
N LEU A 14 18.77 54.82 -32.07
CA LEU A 14 17.65 54.55 -31.17
C LEU A 14 16.36 54.90 -31.92
N VAL A 15 15.62 53.89 -32.39
CA VAL A 15 14.23 54.06 -32.82
C VAL A 15 13.36 53.15 -31.97
N ILE A 16 12.63 53.80 -31.08
CA ILE A 16 11.56 53.25 -30.24
C ILE A 16 10.35 53.03 -31.15
N ILE A 17 9.84 51.80 -31.19
CA ILE A 17 8.47 51.54 -31.65
C ILE A 17 7.68 51.02 -30.45
N VAL A 18 6.78 51.89 -29.99
CA VAL A 18 5.70 51.59 -29.05
C VAL A 18 4.60 50.86 -29.84
N CYS A 19 4.27 49.63 -29.45
CA CYS A 19 3.05 48.95 -29.89
C CYS A 19 2.16 48.61 -28.70
N VAL A 20 1.22 49.54 -28.48
CA VAL A 20 -0.15 49.43 -27.98
C VAL A 20 -0.61 48.09 -27.39
N VAL A 21 -1.06 48.18 -26.15
CA VAL A 21 -1.87 47.19 -25.42
C VAL A 21 -3.21 46.97 -26.13
N GLY A 22 -3.48 45.73 -26.51
CA GLY A 22 -4.79 45.23 -26.90
C GLY A 22 -4.96 43.83 -26.36
N GLY A 23 -5.69 43.68 -25.26
CA GLY A 23 -6.01 42.38 -24.68
C GLY A 23 -7.02 41.63 -25.53
N VAL A 24 -6.76 40.34 -25.80
CA VAL A 24 -7.77 39.32 -26.13
C VAL A 24 -7.32 37.99 -25.51
N LEU A 25 -8.25 37.38 -24.77
CA LEU A 25 -8.17 36.07 -24.14
C LEU A 25 -8.08 34.94 -25.18
N GLY A 26 -7.29 33.91 -24.88
CA GLY A 26 -7.36 32.62 -25.57
C GLY A 26 -6.03 31.88 -25.70
N TYR A 27 -5.48 31.36 -24.60
CA TYR A 27 -4.46 30.32 -24.70
C TYR A 27 -5.15 28.96 -24.89
N GLN A 28 -5.34 28.57 -26.15
CA GLN A 28 -5.59 27.18 -26.52
C GLN A 28 -4.23 26.51 -26.70
N SER A 29 -3.84 25.64 -25.77
CA SER A 29 -2.68 24.77 -25.92
C SER A 29 -3.01 23.65 -26.91
N THR A 30 -2.66 23.83 -28.18
CA THR A 30 -2.72 22.75 -29.18
C THR A 30 -1.57 21.77 -28.94
N PHE A 31 -1.85 20.63 -28.30
CA PHE A 31 -0.93 19.49 -28.32
C PHE A 31 -1.04 18.78 -29.67
N ALA A 32 0.06 18.74 -30.40
CA ALA A 32 0.19 18.03 -31.66
C ALA A 32 0.01 16.52 -31.47
N LYS A 33 -0.79 15.92 -32.36
CA LYS A 33 -1.15 14.50 -32.38
C LYS A 33 0.05 13.66 -32.85
N SER A 34 0.72 12.97 -31.93
CA SER A 34 1.59 11.84 -32.25
C SER A 34 0.81 10.54 -32.02
N THR A 35 0.54 9.81 -33.08
CA THR A 35 -0.12 8.50 -33.03
C THR A 35 0.89 7.44 -32.62
N ASN A 36 0.82 6.98 -31.36
CA ASN A 36 1.40 5.72 -30.96
C ASN A 36 0.36 4.94 -30.14
N ASN A 37 0.12 3.69 -30.52
CA ASN A 37 -0.94 2.83 -29.99
C ASN A 37 -0.55 2.23 -28.62
N GLN A 38 -0.43 3.08 -27.61
CA GLN A 38 -0.46 2.67 -26.20
C GLN A 38 -1.74 3.25 -25.60
N SER A 39 -2.53 2.41 -24.94
CA SER A 39 -3.67 2.86 -24.14
C SER A 39 -3.20 4.01 -23.23
N PRO A 40 -3.84 5.20 -23.22
CA PRO A 40 -3.38 6.29 -22.38
C PRO A 40 -3.36 5.83 -20.93
N ALA A 41 -2.19 5.81 -20.30
CA ALA A 41 -2.11 5.67 -18.86
C ALA A 41 -2.88 6.87 -18.27
N ILE A 42 -4.04 6.60 -17.67
CA ILE A 42 -4.79 7.64 -16.95
C ILE A 42 -3.95 7.96 -15.72
N PHE A 43 -3.20 9.06 -15.78
CA PHE A 43 -2.48 9.58 -14.62
C PHE A 43 -3.52 10.19 -13.67
N PRO A 44 -3.63 9.69 -12.43
CA PRO A 44 -4.50 10.31 -11.45
C PRO A 44 -3.96 11.72 -11.17
N ASN A 45 -4.85 12.71 -11.16
CA ASN A 45 -4.47 14.09 -10.86
C ASN A 45 -4.56 14.31 -9.35
N TYR A 46 -3.47 14.01 -8.64
CA TYR A 46 -3.38 14.25 -7.21
C TYR A 46 -3.08 15.72 -6.91
N PRO A 47 -3.71 16.31 -5.88
CA PRO A 47 -3.27 17.59 -5.35
C PRO A 47 -1.85 17.50 -4.78
N GLU A 48 -1.14 18.63 -4.81
CA GLU A 48 0.20 18.80 -4.24
C GLU A 48 0.14 19.71 -3.02
N ASN A 49 0.91 19.36 -1.99
CA ASN A 49 1.07 20.20 -0.81
C ASN A 49 2.17 21.26 -1.00
N GLU A 50 2.40 22.12 0.01
CA GLU A 50 3.41 23.19 -0.07
C GLU A 50 4.84 22.69 -0.26
N ASN A 51 5.10 21.41 0.06
CA ASN A 51 6.39 20.74 -0.13
C ASN A 51 6.50 20.06 -1.50
N GLY A 52 5.50 20.22 -2.38
CA GLY A 52 5.46 19.60 -3.71
C GLY A 52 5.21 18.08 -3.68
N GLN A 53 4.68 17.55 -2.58
CA GLN A 53 4.32 16.13 -2.47
C GLN A 53 2.88 15.92 -2.93
N THR A 54 2.68 14.93 -3.78
CA THR A 54 1.33 14.51 -4.17
C THR A 54 0.65 13.77 -3.03
N TYR A 55 -0.64 14.03 -2.78
CA TYR A 55 -1.40 13.34 -1.75
C TYR A 55 -2.77 12.86 -2.23
N GLY A 56 -3.24 11.72 -1.73
CA GLY A 56 -4.56 11.21 -2.10
C GLY A 56 -4.81 9.76 -1.74
N SER A 57 -5.88 9.20 -2.30
CA SER A 57 -6.28 7.82 -2.03
C SER A 57 -5.63 6.84 -3.00
N VAL A 58 -5.31 5.64 -2.51
CA VAL A 58 -4.93 4.49 -3.36
C VAL A 58 -6.00 4.08 -4.36
N LYS A 59 -7.27 4.41 -4.09
CA LYS A 59 -8.40 4.07 -4.97
C LYS A 59 -8.33 4.81 -6.30
N GLU A 60 -7.61 5.92 -6.36
CA GLU A 60 -7.45 6.74 -7.56
C GLU A 60 -6.32 6.23 -8.46
N ALA A 61 -5.41 5.39 -7.94
CA ALA A 61 -4.29 4.83 -8.69
C ALA A 61 -4.65 3.48 -9.33
N THR A 62 -4.34 3.34 -10.62
CA THR A 62 -4.52 2.08 -11.38
C THR A 62 -3.28 1.18 -11.35
N SER A 63 -2.14 1.69 -10.86
CA SER A 63 -0.88 0.97 -10.69
C SER A 63 -0.09 1.55 -9.52
N VAL A 64 0.84 0.77 -8.96
CA VAL A 64 1.73 1.17 -7.86
C VAL A 64 2.59 2.39 -8.22
N GLU A 65 3.02 2.47 -9.48
CA GLU A 65 3.82 3.60 -9.99
C GLU A 65 3.06 4.93 -9.86
N LEU A 66 1.74 4.87 -10.05
CA LEU A 66 0.84 6.02 -10.06
C LEU A 66 0.38 6.42 -8.65
N LEU A 67 0.84 5.77 -7.58
CA LEU A 67 0.47 6.18 -6.22
C LEU A 67 1.06 7.55 -5.85
N PRO A 68 0.35 8.36 -5.05
CA PRO A 68 0.85 9.63 -4.57
C PRO A 68 1.95 9.42 -3.51
N ASP A 69 2.72 10.47 -3.23
CA ASP A 69 3.78 10.46 -2.22
C ASP A 69 3.23 10.29 -0.81
N LEU A 70 2.06 10.86 -0.54
CA LEU A 70 1.30 10.78 0.71
C LEU A 70 -0.03 10.06 0.49
N ILE A 71 -0.21 8.93 1.15
CA ILE A 71 -1.36 8.04 0.94
C ILE A 71 -2.31 8.15 2.11
N HIS A 72 -3.54 8.56 1.84
CA HIS A 72 -4.58 8.73 2.84
C HIS A 72 -4.97 7.41 3.51
N MET A 73 -4.87 7.33 4.85
CA MET A 73 -5.19 6.14 5.65
C MET A 73 -6.38 6.30 6.59
N GLY A 74 -6.87 7.53 6.79
CA GLY A 74 -7.96 7.81 7.71
C GLY A 74 -7.83 9.21 8.29
N SER A 75 -8.48 9.46 9.42
CA SER A 75 -8.40 10.75 10.11
C SER A 75 -8.20 10.55 11.60
N ILE A 76 -7.45 11.46 12.23
CA ILE A 76 -7.30 11.55 13.69
C ILE A 76 -7.78 12.94 14.11
N ASN A 77 -8.76 13.00 15.00
CA ASN A 77 -9.35 14.27 15.47
C ASN A 77 -9.76 15.20 14.32
N ASP A 78 -10.47 14.65 13.33
CA ASP A 78 -10.92 15.33 12.09
C ASP A 78 -9.80 15.84 11.17
N ILE A 79 -8.54 15.55 11.48
CA ILE A 79 -7.39 15.83 10.61
C ILE A 79 -7.12 14.60 9.74
N ALA A 80 -7.15 14.78 8.42
CA ALA A 80 -6.81 13.72 7.48
C ALA A 80 -5.35 13.28 7.66
N GLY A 81 -5.15 11.96 7.75
CA GLY A 81 -3.88 11.32 8.03
C GLY A 81 -3.34 10.55 6.82
N TYR A 82 -2.06 10.73 6.57
CA TYR A 82 -1.35 10.19 5.41
C TYR A 82 -0.11 9.41 5.82
N VAL A 83 0.20 8.34 5.09
CA VAL A 83 1.47 7.63 5.22
C VAL A 83 2.32 7.86 3.98
N LEU A 84 3.65 7.87 4.12
CA LEU A 84 4.54 8.02 2.97
C LEU A 84 4.44 6.79 2.06
N LYS A 85 4.51 7.01 0.74
CA LYS A 85 4.51 5.95 -0.28
C LYS A 85 5.54 4.87 0.00
N LYS A 86 6.78 5.25 0.36
CA LYS A 86 7.84 4.30 0.73
C LYS A 86 7.44 3.40 1.90
N ASP A 87 6.67 3.94 2.85
CA ASP A 87 6.26 3.22 4.04
C ASP A 87 5.06 2.32 3.75
N TYR A 88 4.16 2.77 2.87
CA TYR A 88 3.06 1.99 2.32
C TYR A 88 3.49 0.83 1.42
N LEU A 89 4.60 0.99 0.70
CA LEU A 89 5.19 -0.05 -0.13
C LEU A 89 6.15 -0.96 0.65
N GLY A 90 6.24 -0.81 1.97
CA GLY A 90 7.03 -1.69 2.81
C GLY A 90 6.49 -3.12 2.82
N GLU A 91 7.40 -4.10 2.70
CA GLU A 91 7.06 -5.52 2.69
C GLU A 91 6.74 -6.07 4.09
N LEU A 92 7.29 -5.44 5.12
CA LEU A 92 7.17 -5.89 6.50
C LEU A 92 6.08 -5.13 7.25
N SER A 93 5.32 -5.88 8.07
CA SER A 93 4.38 -5.28 9.01
C SER A 93 5.12 -4.41 10.02
N ARG A 94 4.70 -3.15 10.15
CA ARG A 94 5.27 -2.21 11.12
C ARG A 94 4.35 -1.04 11.40
N ASN A 95 4.55 -0.42 12.55
CA ASN A 95 3.99 0.89 12.84
C ASN A 95 4.77 1.95 12.05
N VAL A 96 4.04 2.77 11.31
CA VAL A 96 4.61 3.90 10.58
C VAL A 96 4.00 5.19 11.08
N PRO A 97 4.71 6.32 10.95
CA PRO A 97 4.13 7.62 11.29
C PRO A 97 2.94 7.93 10.37
N LEU A 98 1.89 8.50 10.95
CA LEU A 98 0.78 9.11 10.24
C LEU A 98 1.00 10.62 10.24
N TYR A 99 1.13 11.20 9.06
CA TYR A 99 1.39 12.62 8.84
C TYR A 99 0.09 13.38 8.54
N ASP A 100 0.09 14.69 8.74
CA ASP A 100 -0.89 15.59 8.14
C ASP A 100 -0.70 15.72 6.62
N VAL A 101 -1.53 16.56 5.99
CA VAL A 101 -1.48 16.80 4.54
C VAL A 101 -0.17 17.46 4.08
N ASP A 102 0.52 18.18 4.96
CA ASP A 102 1.81 18.81 4.66
C ASP A 102 2.95 17.78 4.64
N GLY A 103 2.73 16.57 5.16
CA GLY A 103 3.71 15.49 5.15
C GLY A 103 4.87 15.68 6.14
N VAL A 104 4.77 16.69 7.02
CA VAL A 104 5.83 17.07 7.96
C VAL A 104 5.44 16.74 9.40
N ASN A 105 4.20 17.08 9.81
CA ASN A 105 3.79 16.90 11.19
C ASN A 105 3.23 15.49 11.40
N ILE A 106 3.79 14.76 12.35
CA ILE A 106 3.27 13.45 12.76
C ILE A 106 2.06 13.69 13.67
N ILE A 107 0.89 13.28 13.21
CA ILE A 107 -0.38 13.38 13.94
C ILE A 107 -0.77 12.07 14.64
N GLY A 108 -0.05 10.99 14.37
CA GLY A 108 -0.24 9.70 15.02
C GLY A 108 0.63 8.60 14.42
N SER A 109 0.19 7.36 14.60
CA SER A 109 0.81 6.20 13.96
C SER A 109 -0.26 5.35 13.30
N PHE A 110 0.13 4.69 12.21
CA PHE A 110 -0.71 3.73 11.51
C PHE A 110 0.00 2.39 11.45
N HIS A 111 -0.72 1.33 11.79
CA HIS A 111 -0.20 -0.02 11.66
C HIS A 111 -0.37 -0.47 10.21
N ILE A 112 0.73 -0.45 9.45
CA ILE A 112 0.74 -1.05 8.12
C ILE A 112 0.97 -2.54 8.33
N GLY A 113 -0.09 -3.33 8.18
CA GLY A 113 0.05 -4.77 8.03
C GLY A 113 0.88 -5.07 6.77
N ALA A 114 1.64 -6.17 6.76
CA ALA A 114 2.47 -6.57 5.63
C ALA A 114 1.64 -6.48 4.34
N LYS A 115 1.90 -5.43 3.55
CA LYS A 115 1.09 -5.16 2.38
C LYS A 115 1.60 -6.11 1.31
N ASN A 116 0.76 -7.10 0.97
CA ASN A 116 0.91 -8.08 -0.12
C ASN A 116 1.50 -9.46 0.22
N MET A 117 1.12 -10.11 1.33
CA MET A 117 0.86 -11.55 1.18
C MET A 117 -0.45 -11.68 0.40
N ASN A 118 -0.40 -11.52 -0.92
CA ASN A 118 -1.50 -11.87 -1.80
C ASN A 118 -1.58 -13.40 -1.81
N TYR A 119 -2.08 -13.96 -0.71
CA TYR A 119 -2.45 -15.37 -0.71
C TYR A 119 -3.43 -15.57 -1.84
N PRO A 120 -3.18 -16.53 -2.74
CA PRO A 120 -4.15 -16.88 -3.75
C PRO A 120 -5.47 -17.28 -3.09
N LYS A 121 -6.56 -17.06 -3.80
CA LYS A 121 -7.91 -17.41 -3.34
C LYS A 121 -8.43 -18.60 -4.13
N ASN A 122 -9.04 -19.53 -3.42
CA ASN A 122 -9.73 -20.66 -4.04
C ASN A 122 -11.09 -20.23 -4.62
N LYS A 123 -11.85 -21.17 -5.20
CA LYS A 123 -13.16 -20.88 -5.82
C LYS A 123 -14.21 -20.35 -4.84
N ASN A 124 -14.04 -20.62 -3.55
CA ASN A 124 -14.89 -20.14 -2.47
C ASN A 124 -14.44 -18.78 -1.92
N GLY A 125 -13.39 -18.19 -2.49
CA GLY A 125 -12.84 -16.90 -2.05
C GLY A 125 -11.91 -16.98 -0.84
N GLN A 126 -11.60 -18.18 -0.35
CA GLN A 126 -10.75 -18.39 0.81
C GLN A 126 -9.28 -18.24 0.45
N THR A 127 -8.50 -17.57 1.30
CA THR A 127 -7.05 -17.45 1.12
C THR A 127 -6.34 -18.76 1.49
N TYR A 128 -5.33 -19.15 0.70
CA TYR A 128 -4.53 -20.34 0.98
C TYR A 128 -3.02 -20.08 0.86
N GLY A 129 -2.21 -20.70 1.72
CA GLY A 129 -0.74 -20.55 1.71
C GLY A 129 -0.06 -21.00 3.00
N SER A 130 1.22 -20.69 3.16
CA SER A 130 1.97 -21.01 4.39
C SER A 130 1.67 -20.00 5.49
N SER A 131 1.59 -20.43 6.75
CA SER A 131 1.55 -19.48 7.87
C SER A 131 2.89 -18.78 8.10
N ALA A 132 4.00 -19.37 7.65
CA ALA A 132 5.34 -18.75 7.74
C ALA A 132 5.46 -17.47 6.90
N ASP A 133 4.57 -17.32 5.93
CA ASP A 133 4.44 -16.15 5.06
C ASP A 133 3.62 -15.02 5.74
N ALA A 134 2.91 -15.32 6.82
CA ALA A 134 2.08 -14.35 7.53
C ALA A 134 2.93 -13.48 8.48
N ALA A 135 2.56 -12.21 8.59
CA ALA A 135 3.26 -11.27 9.49
C ALA A 135 2.79 -11.37 10.94
N SER A 136 1.58 -11.88 11.16
CA SER A 136 0.98 -12.13 12.46
C SER A 136 -0.10 -13.22 12.35
N PRO A 137 -0.50 -13.86 13.46
CA PRO A 137 -1.56 -14.88 13.44
C PRO A 137 -2.87 -14.38 12.84
N GLU A 138 -3.21 -13.10 12.98
CA GLU A 138 -4.42 -12.51 12.41
C GLU A 138 -4.38 -12.44 10.87
N THR A 139 -3.19 -12.39 10.28
CA THR A 139 -2.97 -12.26 8.82
C THR A 139 -2.69 -13.58 8.10
N GLU A 140 -2.71 -14.70 8.82
CA GLU A 140 -2.59 -16.04 8.23
C GLU A 140 -3.73 -16.35 7.25
N PRO A 141 -3.47 -17.19 6.23
CA PRO A 141 -4.50 -17.60 5.29
C PRO A 141 -5.57 -18.45 5.99
N GLU A 142 -6.77 -18.49 5.41
CA GLU A 142 -7.86 -19.34 5.94
C GLU A 142 -7.55 -20.84 5.80
N LEU A 143 -6.79 -21.20 4.77
CA LEU A 143 -6.25 -22.53 4.49
C LEU A 143 -4.71 -22.50 4.62
N ILE A 144 -4.19 -23.08 5.70
CA ILE A 144 -2.76 -23.07 6.03
C ILE A 144 -2.11 -24.36 5.53
N SER A 145 -1.03 -24.25 4.76
CA SER A 145 -0.32 -25.40 4.21
C SER A 145 0.23 -26.30 5.32
N ALA A 146 0.00 -27.60 5.21
CA ALA A 146 0.47 -28.60 6.17
C ALA A 146 0.82 -29.92 5.47
N ILE A 147 1.61 -30.74 6.16
CA ILE A 147 1.94 -32.11 5.74
C ILE A 147 1.23 -33.08 6.68
N GLY A 148 0.39 -33.93 6.11
CA GLY A 148 -0.35 -34.96 6.84
C GLY A 148 0.57 -36.04 7.43
N VAL A 149 -0.02 -36.86 8.31
CA VAL A 149 0.69 -37.97 9.00
C VAL A 149 1.30 -39.00 8.06
N ASP A 150 0.79 -39.10 6.84
CA ASP A 150 1.22 -39.99 5.76
C ASP A 150 2.18 -39.31 4.76
N GLY A 151 2.57 -38.05 5.02
CA GLY A 151 3.40 -37.25 4.11
C GLY A 151 2.62 -36.53 3.01
N THR A 152 1.29 -36.65 2.96
CA THR A 152 0.45 -35.96 1.97
C THR A 152 0.47 -34.45 2.23
N ALA A 153 0.81 -33.65 1.21
CA ALA A 153 0.71 -32.20 1.29
C ALA A 153 -0.73 -31.74 1.09
N GLY A 154 -1.19 -30.81 1.92
CA GLY A 154 -2.53 -30.24 1.84
C GLY A 154 -2.66 -28.99 2.69
N TYR A 155 -3.88 -28.70 3.11
CA TYR A 155 -4.20 -27.49 3.87
C TYR A 155 -5.05 -27.80 5.10
N VAL A 156 -4.80 -27.13 6.22
CA VAL A 156 -5.66 -27.15 7.40
C VAL A 156 -6.42 -25.84 7.50
N LEU A 157 -7.67 -25.90 7.97
CA LEU A 157 -8.43 -24.69 8.24
C LEU A 157 -7.86 -23.98 9.46
N LYS A 158 -7.59 -22.68 9.34
CA LYS A 158 -7.07 -21.86 10.45
C LYS A 158 -7.92 -22.00 11.72
N LYS A 159 -9.24 -21.95 11.59
CA LYS A 159 -10.17 -22.13 12.73
C LYS A 159 -10.00 -23.47 13.47
N ASP A 160 -9.64 -24.53 12.74
CA ASP A 160 -9.46 -25.87 13.32
C ASP A 160 -8.07 -25.98 13.98
N LEU A 161 -7.09 -25.23 13.47
CA LEU A 161 -5.75 -25.08 14.02
C LEU A 161 -5.72 -24.20 15.28
N ASP A 162 -6.46 -23.10 15.29
CA ASP A 162 -6.61 -22.22 16.45
C ASP A 162 -7.42 -22.91 17.56
N GLY A 163 -8.47 -23.63 17.17
CA GLY A 163 -9.38 -24.29 18.11
C GLY A 163 -10.17 -23.31 18.97
N GLU A 164 -10.70 -23.79 20.09
CA GLU A 164 -11.49 -22.96 21.01
C GLU A 164 -10.61 -21.92 21.71
N GLN A 165 -10.99 -20.64 21.58
CA GLN A 165 -10.31 -19.53 22.21
C GLN A 165 -10.88 -19.29 23.62
N PRO A 166 -10.03 -19.15 24.65
CA PRO A 166 -10.49 -18.94 26.01
C PRO A 166 -11.16 -17.56 26.18
N LYS A 167 -12.27 -17.52 26.91
CA LYS A 167 -13.01 -16.27 27.20
C LYS A 167 -12.58 -15.61 28.51
N SER A 168 -11.83 -16.32 29.35
CA SER A 168 -11.29 -15.85 30.62
C SER A 168 -10.02 -16.62 31.02
N PRO A 169 -9.22 -16.13 31.98
CA PRO A 169 -8.07 -16.88 32.50
C PRO A 169 -8.44 -18.25 33.08
N GLN A 170 -9.57 -18.36 33.77
CA GLN A 170 -10.06 -19.63 34.32
C GLN A 170 -10.42 -20.62 33.20
N ASP A 171 -11.05 -20.12 32.13
CA ASP A 171 -11.40 -20.89 30.94
C ASP A 171 -10.15 -21.38 30.20
N ALA A 172 -9.10 -20.55 30.11
CA ALA A 172 -7.81 -20.95 29.54
C ALA A 172 -7.17 -22.13 30.30
N ILE A 173 -7.26 -22.15 31.63
CA ILE A 173 -6.78 -23.27 32.45
C ILE A 173 -7.62 -24.52 32.21
N ALA A 174 -8.95 -24.39 32.11
CA ALA A 174 -9.84 -25.51 31.83
C ALA A 174 -9.54 -26.14 30.45
N ILE A 175 -9.39 -25.31 29.41
CA ILE A 175 -9.01 -25.75 28.06
C ILE A 175 -7.63 -26.42 28.08
N GLN A 176 -6.66 -25.86 28.79
CA GLN A 176 -5.32 -26.46 28.86
C GLN A 176 -5.34 -27.83 29.55
N ASN A 177 -6.13 -27.98 30.62
CA ASN A 177 -6.24 -29.24 31.37
C ASN A 177 -7.06 -30.32 30.64
N SER A 178 -7.96 -29.93 29.73
CA SER A 178 -8.78 -30.87 28.95
C SER A 178 -8.08 -31.39 27.69
N ARG A 179 -6.96 -30.78 27.29
CA ARG A 179 -6.17 -31.20 26.11
C ARG A 179 -5.62 -32.61 26.31
N SER A 180 -5.85 -33.47 25.31
CA SER A 180 -5.24 -34.80 25.28
C SER A 180 -3.72 -34.70 25.25
N PRO A 181 -2.99 -35.49 26.07
CA PRO A 181 -1.54 -35.57 26.02
C PRO A 181 -1.00 -35.98 24.64
N GLY A 182 -1.81 -36.73 23.88
CA GLY A 182 -1.47 -37.18 22.53
C GLY A 182 -1.72 -36.14 21.44
N GLY A 183 -2.14 -34.91 21.76
CA GLY A 183 -2.50 -33.91 20.75
C GLY A 183 -3.89 -34.15 20.15
N ARG A 184 -4.15 -33.54 19.00
CA ARG A 184 -5.40 -33.70 18.25
C ARG A 184 -5.18 -33.85 16.76
N ALA A 185 -6.08 -34.60 16.14
CA ALA A 185 -6.17 -34.75 14.69
C ALA A 185 -7.00 -33.60 14.10
N ILE A 186 -6.50 -33.01 13.02
CA ILE A 186 -7.15 -31.97 12.23
C ILE A 186 -7.31 -32.52 10.80
N PRO A 187 -8.49 -32.41 10.16
CA PRO A 187 -8.64 -32.82 8.77
C PRO A 187 -7.70 -32.03 7.86
N LEU A 188 -7.03 -32.73 6.96
CA LEU A 188 -6.23 -32.14 5.90
C LEU A 188 -7.09 -32.06 4.63
N TYR A 189 -7.19 -30.87 4.03
CA TYR A 189 -8.01 -30.57 2.87
C TYR A 189 -7.18 -30.35 1.60
N ASP A 190 -7.84 -30.46 0.46
CA ASP A 190 -7.35 -29.93 -0.81
C ASP A 190 -7.30 -28.38 -0.82
N VAL A 191 -6.72 -27.81 -1.88
CA VAL A 191 -6.59 -26.35 -2.04
C VAL A 191 -7.94 -25.62 -2.13
N GLU A 192 -9.01 -26.33 -2.51
CA GLU A 192 -10.37 -25.78 -2.57
C GLU A 192 -11.06 -25.80 -1.19
N GLY A 193 -10.43 -26.40 -0.17
CA GLY A 193 -10.95 -26.50 1.19
C GLY A 193 -12.22 -27.36 1.29
N ALA A 194 -12.52 -28.16 0.26
CA ALA A 194 -13.80 -28.86 0.12
C ALA A 194 -13.65 -30.37 0.36
N THR A 195 -12.52 -30.94 -0.04
CA THR A 195 -12.28 -32.40 0.05
C THR A 195 -11.29 -32.69 1.15
N VAL A 196 -11.63 -33.59 2.06
CA VAL A 196 -10.67 -34.13 3.04
C VAL A 196 -9.78 -35.17 2.34
N ILE A 197 -8.48 -34.92 2.33
CA ILE A 197 -7.46 -35.74 1.67
C ILE A 197 -6.49 -36.42 2.65
N GLY A 198 -6.61 -36.14 3.95
CA GLY A 198 -5.77 -36.76 4.96
C GLY A 198 -6.02 -36.21 6.36
N VAL A 199 -5.05 -36.41 7.25
CA VAL A 199 -5.09 -35.94 8.62
C VAL A 199 -3.76 -35.29 8.98
N PHE A 200 -3.82 -34.09 9.53
CA PHE A 200 -2.72 -33.40 10.18
C PHE A 200 -2.80 -33.62 11.70
N HIS A 201 -1.68 -33.84 12.36
CA HIS A 201 -1.64 -34.08 13.80
C HIS A 201 -0.91 -32.93 14.50
N VAL A 202 -1.57 -32.29 15.47
CA VAL A 202 -1.00 -31.16 16.22
C VAL A 202 -0.90 -31.47 17.72
N GLY A 203 0.27 -31.19 18.30
CA GLY A 203 0.59 -31.57 19.68
C GLY A 203 0.83 -33.08 19.84
N GLY A 204 1.12 -33.51 21.06
CA GLY A 204 1.63 -34.86 21.32
C GLY A 204 3.14 -34.94 21.18
N LYS A 205 3.75 -35.89 21.90
CA LYS A 205 5.18 -36.22 21.83
C LYS A 205 5.43 -37.29 20.79
#